data_AF-A0A3F3H5U2-F1
#
_entry.id   AF-A0A3F3H5U2-F1
#
_cell.length_a   1.000
_cell.length_b   1.000
_cell.length_c   1.000
_cell.angle_alpha   90.00
_cell.angle_beta   90.00
_cell.angle_gamma   90.00
#
_symmetry.space_group_name_H-M   'P 1'
#
loop_
_entity.id
_entity.type
_entity.pdbx_description
1 polymer ?
#
loop_
_entity_poly.entity_id
_entity_poly.type
_entity_poly.pdbx_seq_one_letter_code
_entity_poly.pdbx_strand_id
1 'polypeptide(L)'
;MSQTTITINGNQYDLKVTFKFLAAFGIVKNDFENNIEKMGNIVMGIVGGDPYSLVKALSAMSGKDEATVQADIENADDLDQVFEAVENLLVASPLTKTTVSKIIKPIKDTFDNMDKKMEEAMTDKSLTASSNTPA
;
A
#
# COMPACT_ATOMS: atom_id res chain seq x y z
N MET A 1 -16.32 -12.85 -6.25
CA MET A 1 -15.76 -11.56 -5.82
C MET A 1 -14.69 -11.87 -4.80
N SER A 2 -13.51 -11.25 -4.90
CA SER A 2 -12.46 -11.42 -3.89
C SER A 2 -12.87 -10.64 -2.64
N GLN A 3 -12.98 -11.32 -1.51
CA GLN A 3 -13.29 -10.75 -0.21
C GLN A 3 -12.22 -11.25 0.78
N THR A 4 -11.72 -10.33 1.60
CA THR A 4 -10.79 -10.63 2.68
C THR A 4 -11.31 -9.94 3.93
N THR A 5 -11.17 -10.58 5.08
CA THR A 5 -11.48 -9.97 6.38
C THR A 5 -10.17 -9.74 7.12
N ILE A 6 -10.01 -8.55 7.67
CA ILE A 6 -8.88 -8.19 8.54
C ILE A 6 -9.39 -7.59 9.85
N THR A 7 -8.51 -7.52 10.85
CA THR A 7 -8.80 -6.86 12.12
C THR A 7 -7.74 -5.79 12.38
N ILE A 8 -8.18 -4.58 12.73
CA ILE A 8 -7.32 -3.44 13.06
C ILE A 8 -7.81 -2.90 14.41
N ASN A 9 -6.92 -2.82 15.41
CA ASN A 9 -7.28 -2.34 16.76
C ASN A 9 -8.55 -3.03 17.33
N GLY A 10 -8.68 -4.35 17.12
CA GLY A 10 -9.85 -5.13 17.54
C GLY A 10 -11.12 -4.95 16.69
N ASN A 11 -11.13 -4.02 15.73
CA ASN A 11 -12.25 -3.78 14.82
C ASN A 11 -12.12 -4.60 13.54
N GLN A 12 -13.20 -5.27 13.15
CA GLN A 12 -13.23 -6.09 11.94
C GLN A 12 -13.56 -5.25 10.69
N TYR A 13 -12.85 -5.54 9.60
CA TYR A 13 -13.01 -4.94 8.28
C TYR A 13 -13.22 -6.02 7.22
N ASP A 14 -14.40 -6.02 6.60
CA ASP A 14 -14.69 -6.88 5.45
C ASP A 14 -14.37 -6.13 4.16
N LEU A 15 -13.21 -6.44 3.57
CA LEU A 15 -12.67 -5.75 2.41
C LEU A 15 -13.22 -6.34 1.12
N LYS A 16 -13.75 -5.48 0.25
CA LYS A 16 -14.25 -5.85 -1.08
C LYS A 16 -13.79 -4.83 -2.12
N VAL A 17 -13.24 -5.33 -3.22
CA VAL A 17 -12.98 -4.49 -4.40
C VAL A 17 -14.28 -4.37 -5.20
N THR A 18 -14.82 -3.16 -5.27
CA THR A 18 -16.10 -2.84 -5.91
C THR A 18 -15.97 -1.64 -6.85
N PHE A 19 -16.99 -1.34 -7.64
CA PHE A 19 -17.02 -0.08 -8.41
C PHE A 19 -16.98 1.17 -7.53
N LYS A 20 -17.52 1.11 -6.30
CA LYS A 20 -17.40 2.20 -5.32
C LYS A 20 -15.94 2.43 -4.94
N PHE A 21 -15.19 1.35 -4.71
CA PHE A 21 -13.76 1.43 -4.48
C PHE A 21 -13.04 2.10 -5.66
N LEU A 22 -13.29 1.63 -6.90
CA LEU A 22 -12.66 2.22 -8.09
C LEU A 22 -12.97 3.73 -8.21
N ALA A 23 -14.24 4.11 -8.01
CA ALA A 23 -14.67 5.50 -8.08
C ALA A 23 -14.01 6.38 -6.99
N ALA A 24 -13.79 5.85 -5.78
CA ALA A 24 -13.13 6.59 -4.69
C ALA A 24 -11.68 7.00 -5.04
N PHE A 25 -11.07 6.30 -5.99
CA PHE A 25 -9.73 6.61 -6.51
C PHE A 25 -9.75 7.29 -7.88
N GLY A 26 -10.91 7.75 -8.34
CA GLY A 26 -11.05 8.45 -9.61
C GLY A 26 -10.89 7.54 -10.83
N ILE A 27 -11.02 6.23 -10.66
CA ILE A 27 -11.03 5.29 -11.79
C ILE A 27 -12.40 5.38 -12.47
N VAL A 28 -12.40 5.80 -13.73
CA VAL A 28 -13.64 6.09 -14.49
C VAL A 28 -13.72 5.26 -15.76
N LYS A 29 -14.93 5.11 -16.29
CA LYS A 29 -15.17 4.30 -17.49
C LYS A 29 -14.47 4.94 -18.71
N ASN A 30 -13.86 4.09 -19.54
CA ASN A 30 -13.24 4.45 -20.83
C ASN A 30 -12.03 5.38 -20.77
N ASP A 31 -11.38 5.54 -19.62
CA ASP A 31 -10.16 6.35 -19.48
C ASP A 31 -8.97 5.48 -19.04
N PHE A 32 -8.50 4.62 -19.94
CA PHE A 32 -7.55 3.57 -19.59
C PHE A 32 -6.19 4.09 -19.10
N GLU A 33 -5.67 5.15 -19.71
CA GLU A 33 -4.37 5.72 -19.38
C GLU A 33 -4.38 6.36 -17.99
N ASN A 34 -5.35 7.23 -17.72
CA ASN A 34 -5.55 7.83 -16.40
C ASN A 34 -5.84 6.75 -15.34
N ASN A 35 -6.62 5.71 -15.68
CA ASN A 35 -6.89 4.61 -14.74
C ASN A 35 -5.63 3.82 -14.38
N ILE A 36 -4.69 3.64 -15.31
CA ILE A 36 -3.38 3.05 -15.00
C ILE A 36 -2.62 3.94 -14.03
N GLU A 37 -2.56 5.25 -14.28
CA GLU A 37 -1.87 6.20 -13.41
C GLU A 37 -2.47 6.20 -12.00
N LYS A 38 -3.80 6.33 -11.88
CA LYS A 38 -4.50 6.30 -10.59
C LYS A 38 -4.26 4.99 -9.85
N MET A 39 -4.34 3.85 -10.53
CA MET A 39 -4.03 2.56 -9.91
C MET A 39 -2.55 2.46 -9.51
N GLY A 40 -1.66 3.02 -10.32
CA GLY A 40 -0.23 3.18 -10.03
C GLY A 40 0.00 3.84 -8.69
N ASN A 41 -0.64 4.99 -8.46
CA ASN A 41 -0.51 5.74 -7.21
C ASN A 41 -1.03 4.96 -6.00
N ILE A 42 -2.15 4.23 -6.14
CA ILE A 42 -2.68 3.37 -5.07
C ILE A 42 -1.68 2.28 -4.72
N VAL A 43 -1.25 1.52 -5.74
CA VAL A 43 -0.33 0.39 -5.54
C VAL A 43 1.00 0.89 -4.97
N MET A 44 1.49 2.04 -5.41
CA MET A 44 2.70 2.67 -4.86
C MET A 44 2.55 3.02 -3.39
N GLY A 45 1.42 3.64 -2.99
CA GLY A 45 1.16 3.95 -1.59
C GLY A 45 1.03 2.69 -0.72
N ILE A 46 0.35 1.65 -1.21
CA ILE A 46 0.20 0.39 -0.47
C ILE A 46 1.53 -0.36 -0.34
N VAL A 47 2.29 -0.49 -1.44
CA VAL A 47 3.60 -1.17 -1.41
C VAL A 47 4.63 -0.38 -0.59
N GLY A 48 4.58 0.95 -0.65
CA GLY A 48 5.48 1.84 0.07
C GLY A 48 5.12 2.07 1.54
N GLY A 49 4.08 1.43 2.07
CA GLY A 49 3.69 1.58 3.47
C GLY A 49 3.07 2.94 3.84
N ASP A 50 2.45 3.65 2.88
CA ASP A 50 1.82 4.95 3.15
C ASP A 50 0.49 4.78 3.92
N PRO A 51 0.41 5.25 5.18
CA PRO A 51 -0.79 5.09 6.00
C PRO A 51 -2.00 5.84 5.44
N TYR A 52 -1.83 6.95 4.72
CA TYR A 52 -2.95 7.70 4.16
C TYR A 52 -3.56 6.98 2.95
N SER A 53 -2.72 6.38 2.11
CA SER A 53 -3.17 5.48 1.05
C SER A 53 -3.92 4.28 1.63
N LEU A 54 -3.46 3.74 2.76
CA LEU A 54 -4.14 2.65 3.45
C LEU A 54 -5.50 3.06 4.02
N VAL A 55 -5.60 4.19 4.72
CA VAL A 55 -6.87 4.75 5.24
C VAL A 55 -7.89 4.85 4.12
N LYS A 56 -7.50 5.46 2.99
CA LYS A 56 -8.39 5.66 1.84
C LYS A 56 -8.82 4.33 1.22
N ALA A 57 -7.91 3.37 1.10
CA ALA A 57 -8.21 2.06 0.54
C ALA A 57 -9.19 1.29 1.42
N LEU A 58 -8.93 1.23 2.73
CA LEU A 58 -9.77 0.52 3.69
C LEU A 58 -11.16 1.15 3.83
N SER A 59 -11.26 2.48 3.89
CA SER A 59 -12.53 3.21 3.87
C SER A 59 -13.35 2.84 2.62
N ALA A 60 -12.73 2.89 1.44
CA ALA A 60 -13.39 2.60 0.18
C ALA A 60 -13.78 1.12 0.01
N MET A 61 -12.98 0.19 0.53
CA MET A 61 -13.20 -1.26 0.44
C MET A 61 -14.18 -1.81 1.48
N SER A 62 -14.16 -1.28 2.70
CA SER A 62 -15.02 -1.71 3.82
C SER A 62 -16.33 -0.93 3.90
N GLY A 63 -16.35 0.29 3.34
CA GLY A 63 -17.47 1.22 3.45
C GLY A 63 -17.56 1.96 4.79
N LYS A 64 -16.59 1.79 5.69
CA LYS A 64 -16.44 2.61 6.90
C LYS A 64 -15.99 4.02 6.55
N ASP A 65 -16.25 4.98 7.42
CA ASP A 65 -15.80 6.36 7.24
C ASP A 65 -14.28 6.50 7.47
N GLU A 66 -13.64 7.45 6.78
CA GLU A 66 -12.19 7.64 6.86
C GLU A 66 -11.71 8.01 8.26
N ALA A 67 -12.50 8.74 9.06
CA ALA A 67 -12.13 9.13 10.41
C ALA A 67 -12.05 7.93 11.35
N THR A 68 -13.01 7.00 11.27
CA THR A 68 -12.97 5.73 12.01
C THR A 68 -11.77 4.89 11.59
N VAL A 69 -11.53 4.76 10.27
CA VAL A 69 -10.38 3.97 9.78
C VAL A 69 -9.05 4.58 10.23
N GLN A 70 -8.93 5.91 10.16
CA GLN A 70 -7.75 6.63 10.61
C GLN A 70 -7.50 6.41 12.10
N ALA A 71 -8.54 6.55 12.93
CA ALA A 71 -8.42 6.31 14.37
C ALA A 71 -7.97 4.88 14.68
N ASP A 72 -8.47 3.88 13.95
CA ASP A 72 -8.04 2.49 14.13
C ASP A 72 -6.58 2.26 13.72
N ILE A 73 -6.13 2.88 12.62
CA ILE A 73 -4.74 2.82 12.16
C ILE A 73 -3.79 3.52 13.13
N GLU A 74 -4.15 4.69 13.65
CA GLU A 74 -3.33 5.46 14.59
C GLU A 74 -3.08 4.72 15.91
N ASN A 75 -3.96 3.78 16.27
CA ASN A 75 -3.87 2.99 17.50
C ASN A 75 -3.47 1.52 17.23
N ALA A 76 -3.02 1.19 16.01
CA ALA A 76 -2.56 -0.15 15.66
C ALA A 76 -1.04 -0.29 15.92
N ASP A 77 -0.64 -1.40 16.53
CA ASP A 77 0.77 -1.69 16.80
C ASP A 77 1.53 -2.19 15.56
N ASP A 78 0.85 -2.85 14.63
CA ASP A 78 1.40 -3.45 13.41
C ASP A 78 0.36 -3.39 12.29
N LEU A 79 0.80 -2.95 11.10
CA LEU A 79 -0.02 -2.78 9.90
C LEU A 79 0.49 -3.60 8.70
N ASP A 80 1.59 -4.35 8.84
CA ASP A 80 2.21 -5.05 7.71
C ASP A 80 1.23 -6.04 7.07
N GLN A 81 0.54 -6.83 7.90
CA GLN A 81 -0.50 -7.76 7.44
C GLN A 81 -1.70 -7.05 6.80
N VAL A 82 -1.98 -5.81 7.21
CA VAL A 82 -3.07 -5.00 6.68
C VAL A 82 -2.72 -4.50 5.28
N PHE A 83 -1.51 -3.99 5.08
CA PHE A 83 -0.98 -3.64 3.77
C PHE A 83 -0.95 -4.84 2.84
N GLU A 84 -0.42 -5.98 3.29
CA GLU A 84 -0.37 -7.22 2.51
C GLU A 84 -1.77 -7.69 2.10
N ALA A 85 -2.74 -7.62 3.00
CA ALA A 85 -4.12 -8.00 2.69
C ALA A 85 -4.75 -7.11 1.60
N VAL A 86 -4.51 -5.80 1.66
CA VAL A 86 -4.99 -4.86 0.63
C VAL A 86 -4.29 -5.12 -0.71
N GLU A 87 -2.97 -5.32 -0.71
CA GLU A 87 -2.20 -5.65 -1.91
C GLU A 87 -2.73 -6.93 -2.58
N ASN A 88 -2.85 -8.01 -1.81
CA ASN A 88 -3.35 -9.29 -2.28
C ASN A 88 -4.75 -9.17 -2.87
N LEU A 89 -5.62 -8.35 -2.27
CA LEU A 89 -6.96 -8.13 -2.79
C LEU A 89 -6.94 -7.39 -4.14
N LEU A 90 -6.05 -6.41 -4.30
CA LEU A 90 -5.86 -5.69 -5.57
C LEU A 90 -5.31 -6.60 -6.68
N VAL A 91 -4.40 -7.51 -6.33
CA VAL A 91 -3.83 -8.49 -7.28
C VAL A 91 -4.85 -9.57 -7.66
N ALA A 92 -5.65 -10.06 -6.70
CA ALA A 92 -6.58 -11.15 -6.92
C ALA A 92 -7.92 -10.70 -7.54
N SER A 93 -8.32 -9.44 -7.36
CA SER A 93 -9.64 -8.96 -7.78
C SER A 93 -9.78 -8.93 -9.30
N PRO A 94 -10.87 -9.49 -9.87
CA PRO A 94 -11.16 -9.39 -11.30
C PRO A 94 -11.25 -7.96 -11.84
N LEU A 95 -11.56 -6.98 -10.99
CA LEU A 95 -11.70 -5.58 -11.37
C LEU A 95 -10.37 -4.84 -11.51
N THR A 96 -9.32 -5.33 -10.86
CA THR A 96 -8.04 -4.62 -10.75
C THR A 96 -6.85 -5.44 -11.21
N LYS A 97 -6.93 -6.78 -11.18
CA LYS A 97 -5.82 -7.71 -11.45
C LYS A 97 -5.04 -7.38 -12.72
N THR A 98 -5.72 -7.07 -13.82
CA THR A 98 -5.09 -6.83 -15.13
C THR A 98 -4.28 -5.54 -15.14
N THR A 99 -4.78 -4.50 -14.46
CA THR A 99 -4.08 -3.22 -14.35
C THR A 99 -2.95 -3.33 -13.34
N VAL A 100 -3.24 -3.88 -12.16
CA VAL A 100 -2.28 -4.06 -11.06
C VAL A 100 -1.09 -4.94 -11.49
N SER A 101 -1.32 -6.04 -12.20
CA SER A 101 -0.23 -6.91 -12.66
C SER A 101 0.77 -6.22 -13.60
N LYS A 102 0.36 -5.15 -14.29
CA LYS A 102 1.24 -4.39 -15.19
C LYS A 102 2.15 -3.41 -14.45
N ILE A 103 1.78 -2.99 -13.25
CA ILE A 103 2.44 -1.91 -12.50
C ILE A 103 3.11 -2.38 -11.21
N ILE A 104 2.60 -3.43 -10.58
CA ILE A 104 3.03 -3.82 -9.23
C ILE A 104 4.48 -4.29 -9.19
N LYS A 105 4.92 -5.04 -10.19
CA LYS A 105 6.30 -5.51 -10.26
C LYS A 105 7.30 -4.35 -10.41
N PRO A 106 7.17 -3.44 -11.40
CA PRO A 106 8.02 -2.26 -11.48
C PRO A 106 8.07 -1.43 -10.18
N ILE A 107 6.93 -1.31 -9.48
CA ILE A 107 6.84 -0.59 -8.21
C ILE A 107 7.64 -1.32 -7.12
N LYS A 108 7.42 -2.63 -6.92
CA LYS A 108 8.17 -3.44 -5.95
C LYS A 108 9.66 -3.41 -6.21
N ASP A 109 10.07 -3.63 -7.45
CA ASP A 109 11.48 -3.57 -7.86
C ASP A 109 12.09 -2.17 -7.54
N THR A 110 11.30 -1.09 -7.57
CA THR A 110 11.77 0.25 -7.21
C THR A 110 12.03 0.38 -5.71
N PHE A 111 11.08 -0.06 -4.87
CA PHE A 111 11.23 -0.01 -3.41
C PHE A 111 12.38 -0.92 -2.94
N ASP A 112 12.47 -2.14 -3.44
CA ASP A 112 13.57 -3.07 -3.10
C ASP A 112 14.95 -2.47 -3.42
N ASN A 113 15.06 -1.77 -4.56
CA ASN A 113 16.29 -1.09 -4.96
C ASN A 113 16.59 0.15 -4.09
N MET A 114 15.57 0.85 -3.61
CA MET A 114 15.74 1.98 -2.68
C MET A 114 16.23 1.49 -1.32
N ASP A 115 15.63 0.43 -0.80
CA ASP A 115 16.01 -0.16 0.49
C ASP A 115 17.45 -0.65 0.46
N LYS A 116 17.83 -1.38 -0.59
CA LYS A 116 19.21 -1.83 -0.79
C LYS A 116 20.20 -0.67 -0.83
N LYS A 117 19.89 0.41 -1.56
CA LYS A 117 20.75 1.61 -1.62
C LYS A 117 20.82 2.33 -0.29
N MET A 118 19.73 2.35 0.46
CA MET A 118 19.69 2.96 1.79
C MET A 118 20.54 2.16 2.79
N GLU A 119 20.43 0.82 2.76
CA GLU A 119 21.25 -0.09 3.56
C GLU A 119 22.74 0.06 3.24
N GLU A 120 23.11 0.05 1.96
CA GLU A 120 24.48 0.31 1.50
C GLU A 120 25.01 1.65 2.04
N ALA A 121 24.22 2.73 1.94
CA ALA A 121 24.62 4.05 2.43
C ALA A 121 24.75 4.14 3.97
N MET A 122 23.95 3.38 4.73
CA MET A 122 24.05 3.30 6.19
C MET A 122 25.28 2.49 6.61
N THR A 123 25.61 1.43 5.87
CA THR A 123 26.75 0.55 6.16
C THR A 123 28.09 1.26 5.87
N ASP A 124 28.17 2.04 4.79
CA ASP A 124 29.37 2.81 4.42
C ASP A 124 29.64 3.98 5.39
N LYS A 125 28.59 4.63 5.91
CA LYS A 125 28.70 5.63 6.99
C LYS A 125 29.15 5.02 8.32
N SER A 126 28.76 3.79 8.63
CA SER A 126 29.22 3.08 9.84
C SER A 126 30.72 2.77 9.80
N LEU A 127 31.28 2.48 8.61
CA LEU A 127 32.70 2.15 8.44
C LEU A 127 33.60 3.40 8.54
N THR A 128 33.12 4.55 8.06
CA THR A 128 33.88 5.82 8.10
C THR A 128 33.90 6.48 9.49
N ALA A 129 32.96 6.16 10.38
CA ALA A 129 32.95 6.67 11.76
C ALA A 129 33.94 5.94 12.70
N SER A 130 34.35 4.72 12.37
CA SER A 130 35.22 3.89 13.22
C SER A 130 36.73 4.11 13.00
N SER A 131 37.15 4.93 12.02
CA SER A 131 38.56 5.14 11.69
C SER A 131 39.18 6.42 12.27
N ASN A 132 38.46 7.19 13.09
CA ASN A 132 38.91 8.47 13.65
C ASN A 132 38.99 8.48 15.18
N THR A 133 39.54 7.43 15.80
CA THR A 133 40.06 7.52 17.18
C THR A 133 41.59 7.55 17.11
N PRO A 134 42.23 8.73 17.27
CA PRO A 134 43.68 8.79 17.43
C PRO A 134 44.05 8.14 18.77
N ALA A 135 45.12 7.33 18.73
CA ALA A 135 45.76 6.71 19.89
C ALA A 135 46.36 7.73 20.87
#